data_AF-A0A4Q4TWN3-F1
#
_entry.id   AF-A0A4Q4TWN3-F1
#
_cell.length_a   1.000
_cell.length_b   1.000
_cell.length_c   1.000
_cell.angle_alpha   90.00
_cell.angle_beta   90.00
_cell.angle_gamma   90.00
#
_symmetry.space_group_name_H-M   'P 1'
#
loop_
_entity.id
_entity.type
_entity.pdbx_description
1 polymer ?
#
loop_
_entity_poly.entity_id
_entity_poly.type
_entity_poly.pdbx_seq_one_letter_code
_entity_poly.pdbx_strand_id
1 'polypeptide(L)'
;MPLQLSSGRVIYAYPNDDRTRADWHYAYFRISLSYSDDGARYFKYLSTVAERVPSGIDGLWKPHLLLARDGTLQCYFSVENGAGDQDSFMRYSRDCGYTWSERIHVSGGNVRSRDGMVGVALIDNGRDLILVFLIGLWLKSGARTRTWLYTARNGRIYGAPQVYNVWGTLVASFMTNEDWTEGASEYDSAEMKVVASVDGGRTWSGSVVPQPEHPNPRKRKNPPSTLTTTRRDREKRAKIGAYKRDSAEALPGGKSLRQFYDVSENKRGRGTILNDKLRVRVSRGKGYGIFTSKAGIVAGESLLSEEAILDLPRFNKKASLRAVQRLVSQNKHAELEELMSLTISRAGQDTEYERIRNNAFRIDSAETGRHIVFFGISHANHSCRPNARMIIRDSGWAELKALEDLPHIGTEVTVDYLGLDDWGYSTIPRVAEVQAATEEGWGFRCACAACLDANTTDTVRERIETVQKSMGITRATWPGTATELQKMDECFAQYTSDLQSQGWWNMLRDIAGYAKNLYEKNYEGLTHQQYSNMTLAAHYHSRACDRLKD
;
A
#
# COMPACT_ATOMS: atom_id res chain seq x y z
N MET A 1 8.61 19.50 -6.00
CA MET A 1 8.79 18.20 -5.32
C MET A 1 8.89 17.10 -6.38
N PRO A 2 9.70 16.04 -6.16
CA PRO A 2 9.66 14.87 -7.02
C PRO A 2 8.31 14.14 -6.88
N LEU A 3 7.84 13.57 -7.99
CA LEU A 3 6.57 12.85 -8.10
C LEU A 3 6.85 11.43 -8.59
N GLN A 4 6.27 10.41 -7.97
CA GLN A 4 6.39 9.02 -8.42
C GLN A 4 5.19 8.65 -9.31
N LEU A 5 5.48 8.15 -10.51
CA LEU A 5 4.48 7.61 -11.43
C LEU A 5 4.08 6.19 -11.02
N SER A 6 2.94 5.71 -11.53
CA SER A 6 2.46 4.34 -11.27
C SER A 6 3.43 3.24 -11.71
N SER A 7 4.33 3.54 -12.66
CA SER A 7 5.40 2.65 -13.09
C SER A 7 6.53 2.50 -12.07
N GLY A 8 6.53 3.27 -10.98
CA GLY A 8 7.62 3.36 -10.02
C GLY A 8 8.68 4.40 -10.39
N ARG A 9 8.70 4.91 -11.62
CA ARG A 9 9.58 6.00 -12.08
C ARG A 9 9.33 7.27 -11.26
N VAL A 10 10.40 7.87 -10.76
CA VAL A 10 10.36 9.18 -10.07
C VAL A 10 10.71 10.27 -11.06
N ILE A 11 9.89 11.31 -11.16
CA ILE A 11 10.14 12.49 -11.99
C ILE A 11 10.32 13.73 -11.13
N TYR A 12 11.13 14.68 -11.59
CA TYR A 12 11.46 15.89 -10.86
C TYR A 12 11.57 17.08 -11.82
N ALA A 13 10.72 18.09 -11.62
CA ALA A 13 10.75 19.33 -12.37
C ALA A 13 11.51 20.41 -11.59
N TYR A 14 12.35 21.18 -12.29
CA TYR A 14 13.20 22.21 -11.67
C TYR A 14 13.56 23.32 -12.66
N PRO A 15 13.81 24.55 -12.16
CA PRO A 15 14.45 25.59 -12.96
C PRO A 15 15.87 25.17 -13.36
N ASN A 16 16.20 25.32 -14.64
CA ASN A 16 17.49 24.97 -15.22
C ASN A 16 17.94 26.08 -16.18
N ASP A 17 18.13 27.26 -15.60
CA ASP A 17 18.40 28.47 -16.36
C ASP A 17 19.86 28.55 -16.79
N ASP A 18 20.10 28.99 -18.02
CA ASP A 18 21.45 29.28 -18.49
C ASP A 18 21.84 30.68 -18.06
N ARG A 19 23.07 30.83 -17.58
CA ARG A 19 23.67 32.13 -17.27
C ARG A 19 24.92 32.36 -18.11
N THR A 20 25.10 33.59 -18.57
CA THR A 20 26.34 34.03 -19.21
C THR A 20 27.46 34.08 -18.17
N ARG A 21 28.64 33.56 -18.52
CA ARG A 21 29.80 33.48 -17.62
C ARG A 21 30.36 34.83 -17.18
N ALA A 22 30.12 35.90 -17.94
CA ALA A 22 30.79 37.18 -17.77
C ALA A 22 30.16 38.07 -16.69
N ASP A 23 28.85 37.97 -16.51
CA ASP A 23 28.04 38.98 -15.82
C ASP A 23 26.84 38.37 -15.07
N TRP A 24 26.72 37.03 -15.02
CA TRP A 24 25.64 36.30 -14.36
C TRP A 24 24.23 36.62 -14.89
N HIS A 25 24.14 37.27 -16.04
CA HIS A 25 22.86 37.49 -16.71
C HIS A 25 22.28 36.17 -17.19
N TYR A 26 20.95 36.05 -17.13
CA TYR A 26 20.27 34.92 -17.70
C TYR A 26 20.34 34.99 -19.23
N ALA A 27 20.66 33.88 -19.87
CA ALA A 27 20.61 33.70 -21.32
C ALA A 27 19.32 32.96 -21.74
N TYR A 28 18.86 32.03 -20.91
CA TYR A 28 17.63 31.27 -21.09
C TYR A 28 17.04 30.92 -19.74
N PHE A 29 15.72 31.07 -19.60
CA PHE A 29 14.96 30.45 -18.52
C PHE A 29 14.43 29.10 -18.98
N ARG A 30 14.55 28.06 -18.14
CA ARG A 30 13.98 26.74 -18.45
C ARG A 30 13.38 26.08 -17.23
N ILE A 31 12.26 25.39 -17.43
CA ILE A 31 11.77 24.36 -16.54
C ILE A 31 12.06 23.02 -17.18
N SER A 32 13.04 22.29 -16.63
CA SER A 32 13.40 20.95 -17.07
C SER A 32 12.66 19.89 -16.26
N LEU A 33 12.43 18.73 -16.87
CA LEU A 33 11.99 17.51 -16.20
C LEU A 33 13.10 16.47 -16.30
N SER A 34 13.46 15.87 -15.17
CA SER A 34 14.36 14.71 -15.10
C SER A 34 13.64 13.52 -14.47
N TYR A 35 14.13 12.31 -14.73
CA TYR A 35 13.54 11.06 -14.24
C TYR A 35 14.57 10.12 -13.62
N SER A 36 14.10 9.21 -12.76
CA SER A 36 14.86 8.14 -12.13
C SER A 36 14.03 6.86 -12.14
N ASP A 37 14.65 5.75 -12.54
CA ASP A 37 14.07 4.40 -12.52
C ASP A 37 14.68 3.51 -11.40
N ASP A 38 15.50 4.09 -10.53
CA ASP A 38 16.30 3.38 -9.53
C ASP A 38 16.03 3.86 -8.09
N GLY A 39 14.82 4.37 -7.85
CA GLY A 39 14.40 4.86 -6.53
C GLY A 39 15.01 6.22 -6.17
N ALA A 40 15.10 7.13 -7.14
CA ALA A 40 15.64 8.48 -7.01
C ALA A 40 17.15 8.53 -6.68
N ARG A 41 17.94 7.51 -7.07
CA ARG A 41 19.40 7.52 -6.88
C ARG A 41 20.10 8.32 -7.96
N TYR A 42 19.74 8.10 -9.22
CA TYR A 42 20.27 8.87 -10.35
C TYR A 42 19.14 9.48 -11.17
N PHE A 43 19.30 10.74 -11.54
CA PHE A 43 18.37 11.46 -12.40
C PHE A 43 18.97 11.67 -13.79
N LYS A 44 18.21 11.33 -14.82
CA LYS A 44 18.51 11.61 -16.22
C LYS A 44 17.56 12.68 -16.73
N TYR A 45 18.06 13.57 -17.59
CA TYR A 45 17.20 14.51 -18.30
C TYR A 45 16.11 13.75 -19.08
N LEU A 46 14.87 14.22 -18.98
CA LEU A 46 13.73 13.69 -19.72
C LEU A 46 13.31 14.63 -20.84
N SER A 47 12.94 15.86 -20.48
CA SER A 47 12.38 16.85 -21.40
C SER A 47 12.45 18.26 -20.82
N THR A 48 12.13 19.26 -21.63
CA THR A 48 11.94 20.65 -21.21
C THR A 48 10.44 20.96 -21.23
N VAL A 49 9.91 21.34 -20.07
CA VAL A 49 8.49 21.69 -19.89
C VAL A 49 8.20 23.05 -20.47
N ALA A 50 9.05 24.03 -20.20
CA ALA A 50 8.90 25.39 -20.68
C ALA A 50 10.27 26.05 -20.79
N GLU A 51 10.44 26.91 -21.79
CA GLU A 51 11.62 27.76 -21.93
C GLU A 51 11.22 29.14 -22.44
N ARG A 52 12.11 30.11 -22.20
CA ARG A 52 11.94 31.50 -22.61
C ARG A 52 13.29 32.20 -22.70
N VAL A 53 13.48 33.00 -23.75
CA VAL A 53 14.58 33.95 -23.86
C VAL A 53 14.25 35.19 -23.01
N PRO A 54 15.20 35.68 -22.19
CA PRO A 54 15.00 36.87 -21.37
C PRO A 54 14.62 38.11 -22.18
N SER A 55 13.71 38.90 -21.64
CA SER A 55 13.20 40.15 -22.19
C SER A 55 12.69 41.05 -21.06
N GLY A 56 13.56 41.94 -20.59
CA GLY A 56 13.28 42.84 -19.47
C GLY A 56 13.28 42.11 -18.12
N ILE A 57 12.27 42.37 -17.29
CA ILE A 57 12.07 41.66 -16.02
C ILE A 57 11.16 40.46 -16.32
N ASP A 58 11.77 39.31 -16.55
CA ASP A 58 11.05 38.08 -16.83
C ASP A 58 11.71 36.84 -16.21
N GLY A 59 11.01 35.71 -16.28
CA GLY A 59 11.50 34.46 -15.73
C GLY A 59 10.46 33.34 -15.75
N LEU A 60 10.95 32.10 -15.58
CA LEU A 60 10.14 30.91 -15.37
C LEU A 60 10.47 30.32 -14.02
N TRP A 61 9.46 30.19 -13.15
CA TRP A 61 9.71 29.93 -11.74
C TRP A 61 8.83 28.81 -11.19
N LYS A 62 9.42 28.08 -10.22
CA LYS A 62 8.70 27.28 -9.22
C LYS A 62 7.72 26.26 -9.82
N PRO A 63 8.24 25.25 -10.54
CA PRO A 63 7.40 24.21 -11.09
C PRO A 63 6.78 23.33 -10.00
N HIS A 64 5.51 22.97 -10.18
CA HIS A 64 4.74 22.06 -9.35
C HIS A 64 4.13 20.97 -10.22
N LEU A 65 4.41 19.71 -9.91
CA LEU A 65 3.89 18.56 -10.66
C LEU A 65 2.65 17.99 -9.97
N LEU A 66 1.65 17.64 -10.77
CA LEU A 66 0.44 16.96 -10.33
C LEU A 66 0.13 15.82 -11.31
N LEU A 67 -0.12 14.61 -10.81
CA LEU A 67 -0.65 13.52 -11.62
C LEU A 67 -2.18 13.53 -11.53
N ALA A 68 -2.84 13.79 -12.66
CA ALA A 68 -4.30 13.72 -12.73
C ALA A 68 -4.78 12.26 -12.69
N ARG A 69 -6.06 12.08 -12.36
CA ARG A 69 -6.69 10.76 -12.20
C ARG A 69 -6.68 9.90 -13.46
N ASP A 70 -6.72 10.54 -14.62
CA ASP A 70 -6.67 9.88 -15.93
C ASP A 70 -5.23 9.53 -16.34
N GLY A 71 -4.24 9.73 -15.46
CA GLY A 71 -2.83 9.50 -15.73
C GLY A 71 -2.14 10.67 -16.44
N THR A 72 -2.86 11.76 -16.75
CA THR A 72 -2.27 12.95 -17.35
C THR A 72 -1.33 13.62 -16.34
N LEU A 73 -0.07 13.78 -16.71
CA LEU A 73 0.89 14.55 -15.93
C LEU A 73 0.69 16.04 -16.18
N GLN A 74 0.60 16.85 -15.14
CA GLN A 74 0.47 18.31 -15.23
C GLN A 74 1.67 18.97 -14.55
N CYS A 75 2.19 20.02 -15.17
CA CYS A 75 3.20 20.90 -14.60
C CYS A 75 2.65 22.32 -14.56
N TYR A 76 2.48 22.84 -13.35
CA TYR A 76 2.14 24.21 -13.06
C TYR A 76 3.42 25.00 -12.82
N PHE A 77 3.52 26.21 -13.33
CA PHE A 77 4.69 27.07 -13.14
C PHE A 77 4.29 28.53 -13.25
N SER A 78 5.11 29.39 -12.65
CA SER A 78 4.92 30.84 -12.69
C SER A 78 5.74 31.46 -13.81
N VAL A 79 5.15 32.43 -14.52
CA VAL A 79 5.81 33.24 -15.53
C VAL A 79 5.86 34.67 -15.04
N GLU A 80 7.07 35.21 -14.89
CA GLU A 80 7.26 36.62 -14.57
C GLU A 80 7.16 37.47 -15.84
N ASN A 81 6.27 38.45 -15.80
CA ASN A 81 6.02 39.40 -16.89
C ASN A 81 6.53 40.82 -16.55
N GLY A 82 6.86 41.07 -15.28
CA GLY A 82 7.43 42.33 -14.81
C GLY A 82 7.49 42.37 -13.27
N ALA A 83 8.11 43.41 -12.69
CA ALA A 83 8.35 43.49 -11.24
C ALA A 83 7.08 43.35 -10.36
N GLY A 84 5.91 43.71 -10.90
CA GLY A 84 4.62 43.59 -10.21
C GLY A 84 3.65 42.60 -10.85
N ASP A 85 4.09 41.78 -11.80
CA ASP A 85 3.21 40.89 -12.56
C ASP A 85 3.79 39.49 -12.79
N GLN A 86 3.13 38.48 -12.23
CA GLN A 86 3.49 37.08 -12.31
C GLN A 86 2.22 36.24 -12.49
N ASP A 87 2.15 35.56 -13.61
CA ASP A 87 1.03 34.67 -13.93
C ASP A 87 1.38 33.23 -13.58
N SER A 88 0.34 32.43 -13.38
CA SER A 88 0.48 30.98 -13.31
C SER A 88 -0.05 30.32 -14.59
N PHE A 89 0.72 29.37 -15.09
CA PHE A 89 0.40 28.55 -16.25
C PHE A 89 0.47 27.07 -15.90
N MET A 90 -0.18 26.25 -16.73
CA MET A 90 -0.10 24.81 -16.70
C MET A 90 0.21 24.27 -18.10
N ARG A 91 1.07 23.26 -18.17
CA ARG A 91 1.19 22.37 -19.33
C ARG A 91 0.93 20.95 -18.86
N TYR A 92 0.35 20.13 -19.73
CA TYR A 92 0.13 18.71 -19.46
C TYR A 92 0.80 17.81 -20.49
N SER A 93 1.09 16.58 -20.06
CA SER A 93 1.68 15.49 -20.83
C SER A 93 0.82 14.24 -20.69
N ARG A 94 0.63 13.52 -21.79
CA ARG A 94 -0.07 12.21 -21.83
C ARG A 94 0.87 11.03 -22.08
N ASP A 95 2.16 11.31 -22.15
CA ASP A 95 3.24 10.37 -22.44
C ASP A 95 4.29 10.42 -21.33
N CYS A 96 3.86 10.48 -20.07
CA CYS A 96 4.75 10.42 -18.90
C CYS A 96 5.86 11.49 -18.87
N GLY A 97 5.63 12.65 -19.48
CA GLY A 97 6.53 13.79 -19.50
C GLY A 97 7.51 13.85 -20.67
N TYR A 98 7.35 13.02 -21.72
CA TYR A 98 8.18 13.13 -22.93
C TYR A 98 7.81 14.38 -23.76
N THR A 99 6.52 14.67 -23.93
CA THR A 99 6.01 15.85 -24.65
C THR A 99 5.01 16.64 -23.81
N TRP A 100 4.85 17.92 -24.14
CA TRP A 100 4.00 18.85 -23.40
C TRP A 100 3.07 19.63 -24.34
N SER A 101 1.80 19.71 -23.97
CA SER A 101 0.78 20.54 -24.62
C SER A 101 1.14 22.03 -24.62
N GLU A 102 0.38 22.86 -25.35
CA GLU A 102 0.51 24.33 -25.27
C GLU A 102 0.25 24.87 -23.85
N ARG A 103 0.70 26.11 -23.59
CA ARG A 103 0.49 26.77 -22.30
C ARG A 103 -1.00 27.02 -22.05
N ILE A 104 -1.49 26.57 -20.91
CA ILE A 104 -2.84 26.83 -20.42
C ILE A 104 -2.75 27.87 -19.31
N HIS A 105 -3.46 28.98 -19.49
CA HIS A 105 -3.54 30.03 -18.49
C HIS A 105 -4.28 29.56 -17.23
N VAL A 106 -3.72 29.82 -16.05
CA VAL A 106 -4.30 29.40 -14.76
C VAL A 106 -4.73 30.60 -13.93
N SER A 107 -3.86 31.58 -13.71
CA SER A 107 -4.17 32.81 -12.95
C SER A 107 -3.25 33.98 -13.35
N GLY A 108 -3.59 35.20 -12.90
CA GLY A 108 -2.92 36.46 -13.25
C GLY A 108 -3.55 37.15 -14.46
N GLY A 109 -3.19 36.76 -15.68
CA GLY A 109 -3.91 37.11 -16.91
C GLY A 109 -4.04 38.61 -17.15
N ASN A 110 -5.27 39.11 -17.22
CA ASN A 110 -5.52 40.55 -17.41
C ASN A 110 -5.43 41.36 -16.11
N VAL A 111 -5.05 40.74 -14.99
CA VAL A 111 -4.91 41.40 -13.70
C VAL A 111 -3.43 41.43 -13.34
N ARG A 112 -2.89 42.64 -13.19
CA ARG A 112 -1.55 42.86 -12.66
C ARG A 112 -1.48 42.31 -11.23
N SER A 113 -0.87 41.13 -11.08
CA SER A 113 -0.86 40.41 -9.81
C SER A 113 0.39 39.54 -9.72
N ARG A 114 0.87 39.26 -8.51
CA ARG A 114 2.04 38.40 -8.28
C ARG A 114 1.60 36.99 -7.89
N ASP A 115 0.89 36.29 -8.77
CA ASP A 115 0.37 34.94 -8.56
C ASP A 115 1.47 33.85 -8.65
N GLY A 116 2.60 34.13 -8.02
CA GLY A 116 3.76 33.27 -7.94
C GLY A 116 3.63 32.09 -6.99
N MET A 117 4.56 31.14 -7.13
CA MET A 117 4.75 30.03 -6.19
C MET A 117 3.52 29.13 -6.09
N VAL A 118 2.90 28.83 -7.22
CA VAL A 118 1.65 28.05 -7.24
C VAL A 118 1.82 26.68 -6.58
N GLY A 119 1.01 26.43 -5.56
CA GLY A 119 0.75 25.10 -5.01
C GLY A 119 -0.61 24.62 -5.48
N VAL A 120 -0.74 23.34 -5.82
CA VAL A 120 -1.98 22.77 -6.35
C VAL A 120 -2.34 21.49 -5.62
N ALA A 121 -3.60 21.31 -5.28
CA ALA A 121 -4.13 20.05 -4.74
C ALA A 121 -5.51 19.73 -5.31
N LEU A 122 -5.87 18.46 -5.32
CA LEU A 122 -7.26 18.02 -5.54
C LEU A 122 -8.08 18.34 -4.29
N ILE A 123 -9.30 18.85 -4.45
CA ILE A 123 -10.20 19.13 -3.32
C ILE A 123 -10.78 17.85 -2.73
N ASP A 124 -11.15 16.91 -3.59
CA ASP A 124 -11.83 15.69 -3.21
C ASP A 124 -11.53 14.56 -4.22
N ASN A 125 -12.42 13.56 -4.26
CA ASN A 125 -12.37 12.51 -5.25
C ASN A 125 -12.90 12.91 -6.65
N GLY A 126 -13.20 14.19 -6.86
CA GLY A 126 -13.65 14.75 -8.13
C GLY A 126 -12.51 15.23 -9.02
N ARG A 127 -12.85 16.14 -9.95
CA ARG A 127 -11.92 16.84 -10.85
C ARG A 127 -11.52 18.22 -10.34
N ASP A 128 -12.01 18.59 -9.16
CA ASP A 128 -11.91 19.95 -8.66
C ASP A 128 -10.54 20.18 -8.02
N LEU A 129 -9.92 21.30 -8.39
CA LEU A 129 -8.59 21.65 -7.91
C LEU A 129 -8.67 22.90 -7.04
N ILE A 130 -7.76 22.97 -6.07
CA ILE A 130 -7.49 24.17 -5.31
C ILE A 130 -6.06 24.61 -5.56
N LEU A 131 -5.88 25.91 -5.71
CA LEU A 131 -4.61 26.54 -6.00
C LEU A 131 -4.34 27.61 -4.95
N VAL A 132 -3.12 27.62 -4.43
CA VAL A 132 -2.63 28.68 -3.56
C VAL A 132 -1.42 29.34 -4.20
N PHE A 133 -1.36 30.66 -4.16
CA PHE A 133 -0.25 31.45 -4.67
C PHE A 133 0.00 32.63 -3.73
N LEU A 134 1.11 33.36 -3.95
CA LEU A 134 1.65 34.35 -3.00
C LEU A 134 0.63 35.33 -2.42
N ILE A 135 -0.43 35.66 -3.16
CA ILE A 135 -1.42 36.69 -2.82
C ILE A 135 -2.86 36.16 -2.85
N GLY A 136 -3.08 34.90 -2.45
CA GLY A 136 -4.42 34.37 -2.19
C GLY A 136 -4.62 32.89 -2.50
N LEU A 137 -5.82 32.43 -2.21
CA LEU A 137 -6.33 31.11 -2.57
C LEU A 137 -7.33 31.26 -3.71
N TRP A 138 -7.30 30.32 -4.63
CA TRP A 138 -8.25 30.25 -5.72
C TRP A 138 -8.70 28.81 -5.95
N LEU A 139 -10.00 28.63 -6.16
CA LEU A 139 -10.62 27.33 -6.43
C LEU A 139 -10.86 27.19 -7.92
N LYS A 140 -10.53 26.03 -8.50
CA LYS A 140 -10.83 25.65 -9.88
C LYS A 140 -11.78 24.47 -9.94
N SER A 141 -13.06 24.79 -9.84
CA SER A 141 -14.17 24.07 -10.49
C SER A 141 -15.40 24.96 -10.53
N GLY A 142 -15.98 25.15 -11.71
CA GLY A 142 -17.30 25.78 -11.88
C GLY A 142 -17.47 27.27 -11.49
N ALA A 143 -16.62 27.88 -10.67
CA ALA A 143 -16.72 29.30 -10.31
C ALA A 143 -15.35 29.93 -9.97
N ARG A 144 -15.11 31.10 -10.55
CA ARG A 144 -13.82 31.84 -10.60
C ARG A 144 -13.55 32.72 -9.37
N THR A 145 -13.82 32.28 -8.14
CA THR A 145 -13.66 33.16 -6.97
C THR A 145 -12.27 33.05 -6.35
N ARG A 146 -11.53 34.17 -6.38
CA ARG A 146 -10.28 34.36 -5.65
C ARG A 146 -10.63 34.84 -4.24
N THR A 147 -10.07 34.20 -3.22
CA THR A 147 -10.33 34.50 -1.81
C THR A 147 -9.01 34.71 -1.09
N TRP A 148 -8.98 35.69 -0.18
CA TRP A 148 -7.85 35.89 0.70
C TRP A 148 -7.81 34.78 1.75
N LEU A 149 -6.72 34.02 1.76
CA LEU A 149 -6.51 32.94 2.72
C LEU A 149 -5.95 33.45 4.04
N TYR A 150 -4.98 34.36 3.93
CA TYR A 150 -4.15 34.75 5.05
C TYR A 150 -3.50 36.11 4.78
N THR A 151 -3.34 36.88 5.85
CA THR A 151 -2.58 38.12 5.86
C THR A 151 -1.76 38.13 7.14
N ALA A 152 -0.44 38.29 7.01
CA ALA A 152 0.43 38.41 8.17
C ALA A 152 0.09 39.66 8.99
N ARG A 153 0.14 39.53 10.32
CA ARG A 153 -0.11 40.65 11.23
C ARG A 153 1.01 41.69 11.18
N ASN A 154 0.74 42.90 11.69
CA ASN A 154 1.74 43.95 11.90
C ASN A 154 2.54 44.39 10.64
N GLY A 155 1.94 44.27 9.45
CA GLY A 155 2.63 44.60 8.19
C GLY A 155 3.80 43.68 7.86
N ARG A 156 3.85 42.49 8.48
CA ARG A 156 4.88 41.47 8.27
C ARG A 156 4.65 40.74 6.95
N ILE A 157 5.62 39.94 6.54
CA ILE A 157 5.59 39.24 5.27
C ILE A 157 5.11 37.80 5.42
N TYR A 158 4.60 37.27 4.33
CA TYR A 158 4.27 35.86 4.18
C TYR A 158 4.62 35.42 2.75
N GLY A 159 4.79 34.12 2.54
CA GLY A 159 5.00 33.61 1.19
C GLY A 159 5.32 32.14 1.13
N ALA A 160 5.72 31.70 -0.07
CA ALA A 160 5.93 30.30 -0.40
C ALA A 160 4.77 29.37 -0.03
N PRO A 161 3.51 29.72 -0.36
CA PRO A 161 2.40 28.89 0.00
C PRO A 161 2.44 27.57 -0.77
N GLN A 162 2.03 26.48 -0.13
CA GLN A 162 1.76 25.19 -0.75
C GLN A 162 0.45 24.66 -0.18
N VAL A 163 -0.29 23.86 -0.95
CA VAL A 163 -1.55 23.24 -0.50
C VAL A 163 -1.52 21.75 -0.78
N TYR A 164 -2.01 20.98 0.17
CA TYR A 164 -2.11 19.52 0.07
C TYR A 164 -3.47 19.05 0.58
N ASN A 165 -3.98 17.98 -0.01
CA ASN A 165 -5.15 17.27 0.51
C ASN A 165 -4.70 16.08 1.35
N VAL A 166 -5.00 16.14 2.64
CA VAL A 166 -4.67 15.12 3.62
C VAL A 166 -5.97 14.47 4.09
N TRP A 167 -6.35 13.37 3.42
CA TRP A 167 -7.54 12.58 3.74
C TRP A 167 -8.85 13.37 3.76
N GLY A 168 -9.02 14.33 2.85
CA GLY A 168 -10.20 15.20 2.75
C GLY A 168 -10.05 16.54 3.45
N THR A 169 -8.98 16.73 4.23
CA THR A 169 -8.64 18.03 4.82
C THR A 169 -7.61 18.73 3.94
N LEU A 170 -7.95 19.91 3.44
CA LEU A 170 -7.01 20.76 2.73
C LEU A 170 -6.13 21.48 3.74
N VAL A 171 -4.81 21.37 3.58
CA VAL A 171 -3.82 22.02 4.43
C VAL A 171 -3.00 22.94 3.56
N ALA A 172 -3.08 24.24 3.82
CA ALA A 172 -2.21 25.24 3.21
C ALA A 172 -1.11 25.62 4.19
N SER A 173 0.14 25.48 3.75
CA SER A 173 1.33 25.86 4.50
C SER A 173 2.00 27.07 3.87
N PHE A 174 2.54 27.98 4.67
CA PHE A 174 3.28 29.15 4.20
C PHE A 174 4.31 29.58 5.25
N MET A 175 5.31 30.35 4.83
CA MET A 175 6.26 30.98 5.74
C MET A 175 5.79 32.39 6.10
N THR A 176 5.99 32.81 7.33
CA THR A 176 5.67 34.18 7.79
C THR A 176 6.53 34.60 8.98
N ASN A 177 6.91 35.87 9.05
CA ASN A 177 7.65 36.44 10.18
C ASN A 177 6.74 37.26 11.11
N GLU A 178 5.42 36.96 11.14
CA GLU A 178 4.45 37.79 11.85
C GLU A 178 4.57 37.79 13.38
N ASP A 179 5.11 36.71 13.95
CA ASP A 179 5.24 36.54 15.40
C ASP A 179 6.55 37.13 15.93
N TRP A 180 7.40 37.66 15.05
CA TRP A 180 8.69 38.21 15.44
C TRP A 180 8.61 39.73 15.72
N THR A 181 9.16 40.15 16.86
CA THR A 181 9.00 41.52 17.38
C THR A 181 10.12 42.48 17.00
N GLU A 182 11.34 42.03 16.67
CA GLU A 182 12.49 42.93 16.43
C GLU A 182 13.42 42.47 15.29
N GLY A 183 13.83 43.40 14.41
CA GLY A 183 14.96 43.20 13.50
C GLY A 183 14.78 42.21 12.33
N ALA A 184 13.68 41.46 12.25
CA ALA A 184 13.43 40.59 11.10
C ALA A 184 13.14 41.41 9.84
N SER A 185 14.15 41.53 8.97
CA SER A 185 13.99 41.87 7.56
C SER A 185 13.69 40.58 6.78
N GLU A 186 12.70 40.63 5.91
CA GLU A 186 12.40 39.53 4.98
C GLU A 186 12.00 38.21 5.68
N TYR A 187 12.40 37.06 5.12
CA TYR A 187 12.05 35.73 5.61
C TYR A 187 13.01 35.20 6.70
N ASP A 188 13.98 36.01 7.13
CA ASP A 188 14.82 35.64 8.27
C ASP A 188 13.97 35.56 9.53
N SER A 189 14.16 34.47 10.28
CA SER A 189 13.32 34.08 11.42
C SER A 189 11.85 33.84 11.09
N ALA A 190 11.48 33.62 9.82
CA ALA A 190 10.12 33.24 9.45
C ALA A 190 9.79 31.83 9.97
N GLU A 191 8.59 31.71 10.53
CA GLU A 191 8.01 30.45 10.94
C GLU A 191 7.20 29.85 9.80
N MET A 192 7.19 28.52 9.70
CA MET A 192 6.17 27.85 8.91
C MET A 192 4.86 27.87 9.70
N LYS A 193 3.78 28.33 9.08
CA LYS A 193 2.42 28.20 9.61
C LYS A 193 1.56 27.38 8.66
N VAL A 194 0.49 26.82 9.22
CA VAL A 194 -0.54 26.11 8.47
C VAL A 194 -1.92 26.63 8.80
N VAL A 195 -2.79 26.62 7.80
CA VAL A 195 -4.25 26.75 7.92
C VAL A 195 -4.90 25.52 7.30
N ALA A 196 -6.03 25.10 7.83
CA ALA A 196 -6.72 23.90 7.37
C ALA A 196 -8.17 24.19 7.00
N SER A 197 -8.69 23.46 6.02
CA SER A 197 -10.09 23.46 5.62
C SER A 197 -10.62 22.04 5.54
N VAL A 198 -11.80 21.82 6.12
CA VAL A 198 -12.50 20.52 6.15
C VAL A 198 -13.75 20.49 5.27
N ASP A 199 -14.02 21.58 4.54
CA ASP A 199 -15.25 21.78 3.77
C ASP A 199 -15.01 22.09 2.29
N GLY A 200 -13.85 21.66 1.79
CA GLY A 200 -13.44 21.83 0.40
C GLY A 200 -12.89 23.23 0.08
N GLY A 201 -12.34 23.93 1.07
CA GLY A 201 -11.73 25.25 0.90
C GLY A 201 -12.71 26.41 1.06
N ARG A 202 -13.94 26.17 1.54
CA ARG A 202 -14.95 27.21 1.75
C ARG A 202 -14.65 28.02 3.00
N THR A 203 -14.23 27.35 4.08
CA THR A 203 -13.77 27.99 5.32
C THR A 203 -12.41 27.44 5.73
N TRP A 204 -11.65 28.27 6.44
CA TRP A 204 -10.28 27.97 6.88
C TRP A 204 -10.12 28.26 8.37
N SER A 205 -9.33 27.43 9.05
CA SER A 205 -8.95 27.62 10.44
C SER A 205 -8.07 28.85 10.63
N GLY A 206 -7.89 29.27 11.89
CA GLY A 206 -6.76 30.13 12.26
C GLY A 206 -5.42 29.47 11.93
N SER A 207 -4.39 30.30 11.72
CA SER A 207 -3.03 29.83 11.46
C SER A 207 -2.38 29.29 12.73
N VAL A 208 -1.68 28.16 12.62
CA VAL A 208 -0.92 27.56 13.72
C VAL A 208 0.52 27.28 13.30
N VAL A 209 1.47 27.42 14.23
CA VAL A 209 2.86 26.97 14.06
C VAL A 209 2.90 25.45 14.32
N PRO A 210 3.32 24.62 13.35
CA PRO A 210 3.50 23.19 13.60
C PRO A 210 4.67 23.01 14.58
N GLN A 211 4.38 22.67 15.84
CA GLN A 211 5.44 22.38 16.79
C GLN A 211 6.01 20.98 16.55
N PRO A 212 7.34 20.84 16.36
CA PRO A 212 7.98 19.54 16.48
C PRO A 212 8.04 19.19 17.98
N GLU A 213 7.36 18.13 18.40
CA GLU A 213 7.68 17.53 19.70
C GLU A 213 9.17 17.14 19.71
N HIS A 214 9.99 17.80 20.53
CA HIS A 214 11.42 17.55 20.64
C HIS A 214 11.72 16.19 21.30
N PRO A 215 12.42 15.24 20.64
CA PRO A 215 13.05 14.11 21.29
C PRO A 215 14.55 14.41 21.50
N ASN A 216 15.01 14.20 22.74
CA ASN A 216 16.39 14.26 23.24
C ASN A 216 17.50 13.85 22.20
N PRO A 217 18.59 14.61 22.02
CA PRO A 217 19.53 14.41 20.91
C PRO A 217 20.59 13.37 21.26
N ARG A 218 20.35 12.10 20.90
CA ARG A 218 21.46 11.14 20.68
C ARG A 218 21.23 10.31 19.43
N LYS A 219 22.19 10.45 18.50
CA LYS A 219 22.54 9.63 17.33
C LYS A 219 21.78 9.90 16.02
N ARG A 220 22.49 10.56 15.10
CA ARG A 220 22.25 10.59 13.64
C ARG A 220 21.98 9.19 13.07
N LYS A 221 20.97 9.04 12.20
CA LYS A 221 20.98 8.11 11.05
C LYS A 221 20.15 8.67 9.87
N ASN A 222 20.68 8.40 8.69
CA ASN A 222 20.34 8.67 7.28
C ASN A 222 18.86 8.91 6.87
N PRO A 223 18.64 9.60 5.71
CA PRO A 223 17.32 10.06 5.26
C PRO A 223 16.41 8.92 4.77
N PRO A 224 15.08 9.10 4.78
CA PRO A 224 14.10 8.04 4.52
C PRO A 224 13.76 7.89 3.04
N SER A 225 13.71 6.65 2.55
CA SER A 225 13.14 6.28 1.26
C SER A 225 11.62 6.03 1.37
N THR A 226 10.87 6.71 0.50
CA THR A 226 9.54 6.37 -0.08
C THR A 226 8.43 5.75 0.78
N LEU A 227 7.37 6.55 0.97
CA LEU A 227 5.93 6.24 0.82
C LEU A 227 5.52 4.76 0.82
N THR A 228 5.45 4.21 2.01
CA THR A 228 4.36 3.32 2.45
C THR A 228 3.78 4.03 3.68
N THR A 229 2.52 3.81 4.07
CA THR A 229 2.14 4.08 5.47
C THR A 229 2.98 3.16 6.32
N THR A 230 4.18 3.61 6.67
CA THR A 230 5.12 2.78 7.41
C THR A 230 4.55 2.60 8.81
N ARG A 231 4.86 1.46 9.42
CA ARG A 231 4.75 1.17 10.86
C ARG A 231 5.02 2.40 11.76
N ARG A 232 5.91 3.30 11.31
CA ARG A 232 6.27 4.59 11.93
C ARG A 232 5.12 5.62 11.99
N ASP A 233 4.27 5.70 10.96
CA ASP A 233 3.10 6.60 10.95
C ASP A 233 1.98 6.09 11.87
N ARG A 234 1.92 4.77 12.07
CA ARG A 234 1.00 4.10 13.01
C ARG A 234 1.50 4.23 14.45
N GLU A 235 2.82 4.08 14.69
CA GLU A 235 3.47 4.39 15.99
C GLU A 235 3.21 5.84 16.44
N LYS A 236 3.15 6.78 15.49
CA LYS A 236 2.87 8.20 15.79
C LYS A 236 1.40 8.43 16.20
N ARG A 237 0.45 7.65 15.68
CA ARG A 237 -0.98 7.71 16.07
C ARG A 237 -1.24 7.07 17.44
N ALA A 238 -0.58 5.95 17.75
CA ALA A 238 -0.68 5.29 19.05
C ALA A 238 -0.23 6.20 20.22
N LYS A 239 0.74 7.10 19.97
CA LYS A 239 1.25 8.05 20.97
C LYS A 239 0.30 9.22 21.30
N ILE A 240 -0.71 9.50 20.48
CA ILE A 240 -1.63 10.64 20.68
C ILE A 240 -2.75 10.29 21.68
N GLY A 241 -2.95 9.01 22.01
CA GLY A 241 -3.76 8.62 23.17
C GLY A 241 -3.03 8.97 24.46
N ALA A 242 -3.64 9.78 25.32
CA ALA A 242 -3.03 10.23 26.57
C ALA A 242 -2.71 9.04 27.53
N TYR A 243 -1.48 8.55 27.51
CA TYR A 243 -0.98 7.55 28.45
C TYR A 243 -0.45 8.24 29.71
N LYS A 244 -1.25 8.23 30.79
CA LYS A 244 -0.71 8.53 32.13
C LYS A 244 0.21 7.40 32.56
N ARG A 245 1.44 7.77 32.84
CA ARG A 245 2.49 6.91 33.38
C ARG A 245 2.23 6.74 34.88
N ASP A 246 1.44 5.75 35.26
CA ASP A 246 1.48 5.23 36.64
C ASP A 246 2.30 3.94 36.63
N SER A 247 3.58 4.12 36.96
CA SER A 247 4.50 3.05 37.28
C SER A 247 4.32 2.68 38.76
N ALA A 248 3.69 1.55 39.02
CA ALA A 248 4.11 0.57 40.02
C ALA A 248 3.12 -0.61 40.02
N GLU A 249 3.67 -1.82 39.88
CA GLU A 249 3.08 -3.09 40.31
C GLU A 249 1.87 -3.67 39.54
N ALA A 250 2.18 -4.74 38.78
CA ALA A 250 1.56 -6.08 38.82
C ALA A 250 1.04 -6.65 37.48
N LEU A 251 1.90 -7.43 36.80
CA LEU A 251 1.53 -8.79 36.38
C LEU A 251 1.99 -9.72 37.53
N PRO A 252 1.26 -9.77 38.66
CA PRO A 252 0.38 -10.92 38.94
C PRO A 252 -0.91 -10.50 39.67
N GLY A 253 -2.10 -10.82 39.14
CA GLY A 253 -3.37 -10.47 39.79
C GLY A 253 -4.62 -10.26 38.92
N GLY A 254 -4.75 -10.95 37.78
CA GLY A 254 -6.08 -11.16 37.15
C GLY A 254 -6.71 -10.01 36.35
N LYS A 255 -5.96 -8.97 35.95
CA LYS A 255 -6.46 -7.95 35.01
C LYS A 255 -5.93 -8.17 33.59
N SER A 256 -6.83 -8.31 32.60
CA SER A 256 -6.51 -8.50 31.17
C SER A 256 -5.96 -7.21 30.54
N LEU A 257 -5.07 -7.29 29.54
CA LEU A 257 -4.53 -6.13 28.79
C LEU A 257 -5.63 -5.22 28.20
N ARG A 258 -6.85 -5.75 28.06
CA ARG A 258 -8.05 -5.02 27.65
C ARG A 258 -8.34 -3.77 28.50
N GLN A 259 -8.05 -3.81 29.81
CA GLN A 259 -8.20 -2.64 30.69
C GLN A 259 -7.12 -1.57 30.47
N PHE A 260 -6.01 -1.93 29.82
CA PHE A 260 -4.86 -1.07 29.59
C PHE A 260 -4.90 -0.34 28.22
N TYR A 261 -5.71 -0.84 27.26
CA TYR A 261 -5.66 -0.39 25.86
C TYR A 261 -6.99 0.07 25.25
N ASP A 262 -8.10 0.06 25.99
CA ASP A 262 -9.47 0.49 25.59
C ASP A 262 -9.70 0.69 24.07
N VAL A 263 -9.50 -0.37 23.29
CA VAL A 263 -9.81 -0.38 21.86
C VAL A 263 -11.28 -0.68 21.76
N SER A 264 -12.11 0.37 21.66
CA SER A 264 -13.56 0.23 21.44
C SER A 264 -13.83 -0.80 20.32
N GLU A 265 -14.81 -1.70 20.49
CA GLU A 265 -15.15 -2.73 19.50
C GLU A 265 -15.39 -2.15 18.08
N ASN A 266 -15.80 -0.88 18.01
CA ASN A 266 -16.00 -0.10 16.79
C ASN A 266 -14.73 0.23 15.99
N LYS A 267 -13.52 -0.01 16.53
CA LYS A 267 -12.21 0.26 15.89
C LYS A 267 -11.52 -0.99 15.30
N ARG A 268 -12.11 -2.18 15.43
CA ARG A 268 -11.53 -3.43 14.88
C ARG A 268 -11.54 -3.39 13.36
N GLY A 269 -10.43 -3.03 12.72
CA GLY A 269 -10.21 -3.18 11.26
C GLY A 269 -11.16 -2.42 10.31
N ARG A 270 -12.19 -1.73 10.80
CA ARG A 270 -13.23 -1.14 9.94
C ARG A 270 -12.69 0.03 9.15
N GLY A 271 -12.51 -0.17 7.84
CA GLY A 271 -11.99 0.86 6.94
C GLY A 271 -10.48 1.06 7.02
N THR A 272 -9.73 0.12 7.64
CA THR A 272 -8.27 0.16 7.64
C THR A 272 -7.74 0.08 6.21
N ILE A 273 -7.04 1.12 5.77
CA ILE A 273 -6.35 1.11 4.48
C ILE A 273 -5.03 0.36 4.67
N LEU A 274 -4.86 -0.74 3.93
CA LEU A 274 -3.62 -1.52 3.96
C LEU A 274 -2.59 -0.94 2.99
N ASN A 275 -3.04 -0.58 1.79
CA ASN A 275 -2.27 0.16 0.78
C ASN A 275 -3.24 0.80 -0.26
N ASP A 276 -2.73 1.26 -1.39
CA ASP A 276 -3.52 1.82 -2.49
C ASP A 276 -4.47 0.79 -3.15
N LYS A 277 -4.09 -0.50 -3.11
CA LYS A 277 -4.85 -1.60 -3.71
C LYS A 277 -5.85 -2.25 -2.77
N LEU A 278 -5.66 -2.16 -1.45
CA LEU A 278 -6.38 -2.97 -0.47
C LEU A 278 -6.85 -2.16 0.76
N ARG A 279 -8.02 -2.53 1.27
CA ARG A 279 -8.55 -2.07 2.56
C ARG A 279 -9.32 -3.17 3.28
N VAL A 280 -9.38 -3.09 4.60
CA VAL A 280 -10.18 -3.99 5.44
C VAL A 280 -11.60 -3.45 5.56
N ARG A 281 -12.59 -4.31 5.33
CA ARG A 281 -14.03 -4.00 5.50
C ARG A 281 -14.74 -5.17 6.16
N VAL A 282 -15.99 -4.94 6.58
CA VAL A 282 -16.85 -6.02 7.06
C VAL A 282 -17.13 -6.98 5.89
N SER A 283 -16.88 -8.26 6.11
CA SER A 283 -17.25 -9.37 5.23
C SER A 283 -18.47 -10.08 5.81
N ARG A 284 -19.52 -10.22 4.99
CA ARG A 284 -20.81 -10.72 5.46
C ARG A 284 -20.67 -12.16 5.96
N GLY A 285 -20.93 -12.38 7.24
CA GLY A 285 -20.87 -13.70 7.89
C GLY A 285 -19.45 -14.22 8.19
N LYS A 286 -18.39 -13.45 7.88
CA LYS A 286 -16.98 -13.83 8.11
C LYS A 286 -16.20 -12.82 8.97
N GLY A 287 -16.89 -11.81 9.51
CA GLY A 287 -16.27 -10.74 10.30
C GLY A 287 -15.65 -9.67 9.41
N TYR A 288 -14.32 -9.56 9.40
CA TYR A 288 -13.58 -8.60 8.58
C TYR A 288 -12.83 -9.31 7.46
N GLY A 289 -12.73 -8.67 6.30
CA GLY A 289 -12.06 -9.18 5.10
C GLY A 289 -11.21 -8.12 4.44
N ILE A 290 -10.26 -8.54 3.60
CA ILE A 290 -9.51 -7.67 2.70
C ILE A 290 -10.34 -7.45 1.43
N PHE A 291 -10.46 -6.20 0.98
CA PHE A 291 -11.17 -5.83 -0.24
C PHE A 291 -10.32 -4.94 -1.13
N THR A 292 -10.42 -5.13 -2.44
CA THR A 292 -9.76 -4.27 -3.41
C THR A 292 -10.28 -2.83 -3.30
N SER A 293 -9.37 -1.85 -3.20
CA SER A 293 -9.66 -0.42 -3.34
C SER A 293 -9.31 0.13 -4.72
N LYS A 294 -8.71 -0.70 -5.57
CA LYS A 294 -8.32 -0.42 -6.95
C LYS A 294 -8.90 -1.49 -7.88
N ALA A 295 -9.37 -1.05 -9.05
CA ALA A 295 -9.82 -1.93 -10.13
C ALA A 295 -8.65 -2.36 -11.03
N GLY A 296 -8.84 -3.43 -11.80
CA GLY A 296 -7.90 -3.88 -12.81
C GLY A 296 -6.58 -4.38 -12.22
N ILE A 297 -6.64 -5.10 -11.10
CA ILE A 297 -5.49 -5.84 -10.60
C ILE A 297 -5.36 -7.10 -11.46
N VAL A 298 -4.17 -7.32 -12.02
CA VAL A 298 -3.93 -8.48 -12.90
C VAL A 298 -3.44 -9.68 -12.11
N ALA A 299 -3.71 -10.88 -12.63
CA ALA A 299 -3.18 -12.11 -12.07
C ALA A 299 -1.65 -12.05 -11.91
N GLY A 300 -1.15 -12.64 -10.82
CA GLY A 300 0.26 -12.63 -10.44
C GLY A 300 0.75 -11.34 -9.76
N GLU A 301 -0.04 -10.27 -9.76
CA GLU A 301 0.32 -9.00 -9.13
C GLU A 301 0.43 -9.13 -7.60
N SER A 302 1.45 -8.49 -7.02
CA SER A 302 1.61 -8.39 -5.57
C SER A 302 0.55 -7.45 -4.99
N LEU A 303 -0.30 -8.00 -4.13
CA LEU A 303 -1.41 -7.31 -3.47
C LEU A 303 -0.95 -6.67 -2.15
N LEU A 304 -0.17 -7.41 -1.36
CA LEU A 304 0.34 -6.99 -0.06
C LEU A 304 1.66 -7.69 0.21
N SER A 305 2.59 -7.01 0.86
CA SER A 305 3.79 -7.63 1.41
C SER A 305 4.07 -7.03 2.78
N GLU A 306 4.35 -7.87 3.77
CA GLU A 306 4.60 -7.40 5.13
C GLU A 306 5.51 -8.35 5.92
N GLU A 307 6.05 -7.80 7.00
CA GLU A 307 6.80 -8.55 8.01
C GLU A 307 5.86 -8.94 9.16
N ALA A 308 6.15 -10.07 9.80
CA ALA A 308 5.48 -10.55 11.00
C ALA A 308 5.36 -9.49 12.10
N ILE A 309 4.18 -9.36 12.70
CA ILE A 309 4.02 -8.64 13.98
C ILE A 309 4.45 -9.50 15.17
N LEU A 310 4.30 -10.83 15.07
CA LEU A 310 4.74 -11.80 16.06
C LEU A 310 5.39 -13.01 15.39
N ASP A 311 6.53 -13.44 15.94
CA ASP A 311 7.18 -14.71 15.61
C ASP A 311 7.22 -15.59 16.86
N LEU A 312 6.58 -16.75 16.77
CA LEU A 312 6.39 -17.70 17.86
C LEU A 312 7.18 -18.97 17.55
N PRO A 313 8.34 -19.17 18.18
CA PRO A 313 9.14 -20.38 17.99
C PRO A 313 8.41 -21.68 18.35
N ARG A 314 7.38 -21.58 19.20
CA ARG A 314 6.45 -22.66 19.55
C ARG A 314 5.07 -22.06 19.77
N PHE A 315 4.03 -22.73 19.28
CA PHE A 315 2.65 -22.30 19.46
C PHE A 315 2.02 -22.91 20.72
N ASN A 316 2.01 -22.13 21.81
CA ASN A 316 1.29 -22.44 23.05
C ASN A 316 0.98 -21.16 23.84
N LYS A 317 0.12 -21.27 24.87
CA LYS A 317 -0.31 -20.14 25.70
C LYS A 317 0.85 -19.36 26.31
N LYS A 318 1.86 -20.05 26.87
CA LYS A 318 3.01 -19.43 27.53
C LYS A 318 3.92 -18.68 26.55
N ALA A 319 4.14 -19.22 25.35
CA ALA A 319 4.92 -18.57 24.31
C ALA A 319 4.20 -17.34 23.75
N SER A 320 2.89 -17.45 23.51
CA SER A 320 2.03 -16.37 23.02
C SER A 320 2.02 -15.18 23.97
N LEU A 321 1.77 -15.42 25.26
CA LEU A 321 1.78 -14.36 26.29
C LEU A 321 3.15 -13.69 26.40
N ARG A 322 4.25 -14.45 26.34
CA ARG A 322 5.60 -13.88 26.35
C ARG A 322 5.89 -13.02 25.13
N ALA A 323 5.36 -13.38 23.97
CA ALA A 323 5.52 -12.58 22.75
C ALA A 323 4.79 -11.24 22.87
N VAL A 324 3.56 -11.22 23.41
CA VAL A 324 2.83 -9.97 23.69
C VAL A 324 3.53 -9.15 24.76
N GLN A 325 4.00 -9.76 25.85
CA GLN A 325 4.78 -9.08 26.89
C GLN A 325 6.05 -8.44 26.32
N ARG A 326 6.70 -9.08 25.34
CA ARG A 326 7.87 -8.52 24.66
C ARG A 326 7.51 -7.27 23.86
N LEU A 327 6.36 -7.26 23.16
CA LEU A 327 5.88 -6.04 22.48
C LEU A 327 5.69 -4.91 23.48
N VAL A 328 5.03 -5.19 24.62
CA VAL A 328 4.82 -4.21 25.70
C VAL A 328 6.15 -3.71 26.24
N SER A 329 7.07 -4.61 26.62
CA SER A 329 8.36 -4.23 27.24
C SER A 329 9.27 -3.47 26.28
N GLN A 330 9.12 -3.68 24.98
CA GLN A 330 9.87 -2.98 23.93
C GLN A 330 9.18 -1.70 23.45
N ASN A 331 8.05 -1.30 24.06
CA ASN A 331 7.23 -0.15 23.65
C ASN A 331 6.80 -0.21 22.17
N LYS A 332 6.46 -1.41 21.70
CA LYS A 332 6.00 -1.73 20.34
C LYS A 332 4.49 -1.47 20.22
N HIS A 333 4.10 -0.22 20.41
CA HIS A 333 2.70 0.18 20.55
C HIS A 333 1.90 -0.02 19.26
N ALA A 334 2.48 0.21 18.09
CA ALA A 334 1.78 0.03 16.82
C ALA A 334 1.46 -1.45 16.56
N GLU A 335 2.42 -2.33 16.81
CA GLU A 335 2.28 -3.77 16.64
C GLU A 335 1.28 -4.35 17.64
N LEU A 336 1.24 -3.76 18.84
CA LEU A 336 0.26 -4.12 19.84
C LEU A 336 -1.15 -3.64 19.45
N GLU A 337 -1.31 -2.41 18.95
CA GLU A 337 -2.60 -1.94 18.41
C GLU A 337 -3.06 -2.79 17.22
N GLU A 338 -2.15 -3.10 16.29
CA GLU A 338 -2.39 -3.97 15.14
C GLU A 338 -2.87 -5.35 15.60
N LEU A 339 -2.12 -5.99 16.50
CA LEU A 339 -2.50 -7.26 17.11
C LEU A 339 -3.89 -7.17 17.76
N MET A 340 -4.13 -6.14 18.58
CA MET A 340 -5.40 -5.96 19.30
C MET A 340 -6.59 -5.63 18.39
N SER A 341 -6.35 -5.26 17.13
CA SER A 341 -7.40 -5.04 16.14
C SER A 341 -7.84 -6.31 15.39
N LEU A 342 -7.06 -7.38 15.46
CA LEU A 342 -7.35 -8.65 14.77
C LEU A 342 -8.58 -9.38 15.35
N THR A 343 -9.24 -10.18 14.52
CA THR A 343 -10.49 -10.89 14.87
C THR A 343 -10.26 -12.02 15.88
N ILE A 344 -11.26 -12.29 16.73
CA ILE A 344 -11.33 -13.44 17.65
C ILE A 344 -12.52 -14.30 17.23
N SER A 345 -12.32 -15.62 17.10
CA SER A 345 -13.35 -16.52 16.55
C SER A 345 -14.51 -16.85 17.48
N ARG A 346 -14.38 -16.66 18.79
CA ARG A 346 -15.43 -17.08 19.74
C ARG A 346 -15.84 -15.97 20.70
N ALA A 347 -17.14 -15.67 20.71
CA ALA A 347 -17.76 -14.85 21.74
C ALA A 347 -17.54 -15.51 23.11
N GLY A 348 -16.98 -14.75 24.07
CA GLY A 348 -16.87 -15.17 25.47
C GLY A 348 -15.46 -15.45 26.01
N GLN A 349 -14.42 -15.54 25.16
CA GLN A 349 -13.02 -15.63 25.63
C GLN A 349 -12.11 -14.67 24.84
N ASP A 350 -12.16 -13.38 25.18
CA ASP A 350 -11.25 -12.37 24.64
C ASP A 350 -9.90 -12.44 25.37
N THR A 351 -9.07 -13.44 25.01
CA THR A 351 -7.68 -13.54 25.47
C THR A 351 -6.72 -13.29 24.31
N GLU A 352 -5.53 -12.79 24.64
CA GLU A 352 -4.45 -12.57 23.66
C GLU A 352 -4.05 -13.88 22.98
N TYR A 353 -4.13 -14.99 23.71
CA TYR A 353 -3.89 -16.32 23.16
C TYR A 353 -4.91 -16.71 22.09
N GLU A 354 -6.21 -16.51 22.34
CA GLU A 354 -7.25 -16.83 21.34
C GLU A 354 -7.13 -15.94 20.10
N ARG A 355 -6.74 -14.68 20.28
CA ARG A 355 -6.49 -13.77 19.17
C ARG A 355 -5.31 -14.24 18.32
N ILE A 356 -4.20 -14.61 18.95
CA ILE A 356 -3.05 -15.17 18.23
C ILE A 356 -3.45 -16.48 17.56
N ARG A 357 -4.16 -17.39 18.26
CA ARG A 357 -4.63 -18.67 17.70
C ARG A 357 -5.43 -18.50 16.44
N ASN A 358 -6.30 -17.50 16.40
CA ASN A 358 -7.17 -17.26 15.25
C ASN A 358 -6.46 -16.64 14.03
N ASN A 359 -5.28 -16.05 14.23
CA ASN A 359 -4.59 -15.25 13.21
C ASN A 359 -3.17 -15.73 12.89
N ALA A 360 -2.71 -16.80 13.55
CA ALA A 360 -1.36 -17.33 13.40
C ALA A 360 -1.27 -18.35 12.28
N PHE A 361 -0.21 -18.25 11.48
CA PHE A 361 0.11 -19.13 10.37
C PHE A 361 1.31 -20.00 10.73
N ARG A 362 1.21 -21.30 10.49
CA ARG A 362 2.31 -22.25 10.67
C ARG A 362 3.30 -22.14 9.51
N ILE A 363 4.59 -22.14 9.80
CA ILE A 363 5.65 -22.02 8.78
C ILE A 363 6.53 -23.27 8.69
N ASP A 364 6.71 -24.00 9.78
CA ASP A 364 7.59 -25.17 9.80
C ASP A 364 6.81 -26.50 9.89
N SER A 365 7.21 -27.44 9.03
CA SER A 365 6.68 -28.80 8.95
C SER A 365 7.29 -29.74 9.99
N ALA A 366 8.46 -29.43 10.55
CA ALA A 366 9.21 -30.34 11.42
C ALA A 366 9.35 -29.82 12.86
N GLU A 367 8.78 -30.56 13.83
CA GLU A 367 9.01 -30.56 15.30
C GLU A 367 8.91 -29.26 16.12
N THR A 368 9.16 -28.08 15.59
CA THR A 368 9.21 -26.82 16.37
C THR A 368 7.83 -26.20 16.59
N GLY A 369 6.90 -26.39 15.65
CA GLY A 369 5.58 -25.75 15.70
C GLY A 369 5.69 -24.22 15.66
N ARG A 370 6.63 -23.67 14.88
CA ARG A 370 6.80 -22.22 14.70
C ARG A 370 5.59 -21.62 13.98
N HIS A 371 5.03 -20.58 14.56
CA HIS A 371 3.89 -19.85 14.02
C HIS A 371 4.17 -18.35 13.97
N ILE A 372 3.55 -17.66 13.02
CA ILE A 372 3.73 -16.24 12.80
C ILE A 372 2.38 -15.55 12.66
N VAL A 373 2.26 -14.35 13.20
CA VAL A 373 1.10 -13.49 13.01
C VAL A 373 1.50 -12.29 12.16
N PHE A 374 0.68 -11.98 11.16
CA PHE A 374 0.80 -10.78 10.33
C PHE A 374 -0.32 -9.80 10.67
N PHE A 375 -0.23 -8.56 10.23
CA PHE A 375 -1.32 -7.62 10.46
C PHE A 375 -2.32 -7.68 9.30
N GLY A 376 -1.90 -7.30 8.09
CA GLY A 376 -2.80 -7.18 6.95
C GLY A 376 -3.30 -8.53 6.43
N ILE A 377 -2.41 -9.49 6.26
CA ILE A 377 -2.66 -10.84 5.75
C ILE A 377 -3.61 -11.61 6.67
N SER A 378 -3.55 -11.39 7.99
CA SER A 378 -4.48 -12.00 8.94
C SER A 378 -5.94 -11.55 8.78
N HIS A 379 -6.20 -10.51 7.96
CA HIS A 379 -7.55 -10.11 7.58
C HIS A 379 -8.07 -10.75 6.29
N ALA A 380 -7.26 -11.52 5.56
CA ALA A 380 -7.79 -12.26 4.41
C ALA A 380 -8.91 -13.19 4.91
N ASN A 381 -9.87 -13.55 4.06
CA ASN A 381 -10.86 -14.59 4.40
C ASN A 381 -10.66 -15.86 3.59
N HIS A 382 -11.17 -16.97 4.13
CA HIS A 382 -11.12 -18.26 3.45
C HIS A 382 -12.06 -18.30 2.25
N SER A 383 -11.58 -18.93 1.18
CA SER A 383 -12.38 -19.43 0.07
C SER A 383 -11.76 -20.74 -0.44
N CYS A 384 -12.59 -21.76 -0.69
CA CYS A 384 -12.10 -22.99 -1.35
C CYS A 384 -11.82 -22.77 -2.85
N ARG A 385 -12.23 -21.62 -3.39
CA ARG A 385 -11.80 -21.06 -4.68
C ARG A 385 -11.16 -19.70 -4.39
N PRO A 386 -9.92 -19.67 -3.90
CA PRO A 386 -9.27 -18.43 -3.53
C PRO A 386 -8.89 -17.65 -4.80
N ASN A 387 -8.93 -16.33 -4.69
CA ASN A 387 -8.49 -15.42 -5.75
C ASN A 387 -7.13 -14.76 -5.45
N ALA A 388 -6.53 -15.10 -4.31
CA ALA A 388 -5.16 -14.78 -3.96
C ALA A 388 -4.45 -15.95 -3.29
N ARG A 389 -3.12 -15.96 -3.38
CA ARG A 389 -2.25 -16.89 -2.66
C ARG A 389 -1.36 -16.13 -1.69
N MET A 390 -1.11 -16.76 -0.55
CA MET A 390 -0.17 -16.29 0.44
C MET A 390 1.15 -17.05 0.29
N ILE A 391 2.26 -16.33 0.29
CA ILE A 391 3.61 -16.87 0.22
C ILE A 391 4.32 -16.42 1.48
N ILE A 392 4.63 -17.36 2.39
CA ILE A 392 5.35 -17.07 3.62
C ILE A 392 6.78 -17.58 3.49
N ARG A 393 7.75 -16.77 3.90
CA ARG A 393 9.18 -17.11 3.94
C ARG A 393 9.60 -17.38 5.38
N ASP A 394 10.60 -18.25 5.55
CA ASP A 394 11.20 -18.56 6.85
C ASP A 394 11.75 -17.32 7.59
N SER A 395 12.07 -16.26 6.85
CA SER A 395 12.48 -14.96 7.39
C SER A 395 11.40 -14.22 8.17
N GLY A 396 10.15 -14.72 8.19
CA GLY A 396 9.01 -14.00 8.77
C GLY A 396 8.45 -12.90 7.88
N TRP A 397 8.73 -12.98 6.57
CA TRP A 397 8.19 -12.09 5.55
C TRP A 397 7.14 -12.84 4.74
N ALA A 398 6.02 -12.18 4.43
CA ALA A 398 4.96 -12.77 3.63
C ALA A 398 4.46 -11.83 2.53
N GLU A 399 3.96 -12.45 1.46
CA GLU A 399 3.39 -11.78 0.30
C GLU A 399 2.04 -12.40 -0.08
N LEU A 400 1.07 -11.55 -0.33
CA LEU A 400 -0.22 -11.90 -0.90
C LEU A 400 -0.20 -11.55 -2.39
N LYS A 401 -0.41 -12.53 -3.27
CA LYS A 401 -0.46 -12.33 -4.73
C LYS A 401 -1.82 -12.68 -5.29
N ALA A 402 -2.30 -11.89 -6.25
CA ALA A 402 -3.51 -12.22 -7.01
C ALA A 402 -3.28 -13.52 -7.80
N LEU A 403 -4.24 -14.44 -7.75
CA LEU A 403 -4.23 -15.65 -8.56
C LEU A 403 -4.91 -15.41 -9.91
N GLU A 404 -5.89 -14.52 -9.93
CA GLU A 404 -6.67 -14.15 -11.10
C GLU A 404 -6.80 -12.65 -11.23
N ASP A 405 -7.33 -12.19 -12.36
CA ASP A 405 -7.65 -10.78 -12.54
C ASP A 405 -8.76 -10.39 -11.58
N LEU A 406 -8.55 -9.29 -10.84
CA LEU A 406 -9.55 -8.69 -9.96
C LEU A 406 -10.00 -7.36 -10.61
N PRO A 407 -10.96 -7.40 -11.55
CA PRO A 407 -11.31 -6.24 -12.37
C PRO A 407 -12.03 -5.14 -11.60
N HIS A 408 -12.66 -5.47 -10.47
CA HIS A 408 -13.56 -4.55 -9.75
C HIS A 408 -12.97 -4.06 -8.42
N ILE A 409 -13.31 -2.82 -8.06
CA ILE A 409 -13.16 -2.32 -6.69
C ILE A 409 -14.20 -3.00 -5.80
N GLY A 410 -13.81 -3.38 -4.59
CA GLY A 410 -14.68 -4.03 -3.64
C GLY A 410 -14.77 -5.55 -3.80
N THR A 411 -13.92 -6.15 -4.63
CA THR A 411 -13.72 -7.61 -4.67
C THR A 411 -13.04 -8.04 -3.37
N GLU A 412 -13.61 -9.02 -2.67
CA GLU A 412 -12.96 -9.61 -1.49
C GLU A 412 -11.75 -10.42 -1.92
N VAL A 413 -10.60 -10.17 -1.30
CA VAL A 413 -9.39 -10.96 -1.50
C VAL A 413 -9.41 -12.12 -0.52
N THR A 414 -9.40 -13.33 -1.07
CA THR A 414 -9.54 -14.58 -0.33
C THR A 414 -8.41 -15.54 -0.60
N VAL A 415 -8.03 -16.31 0.41
CA VAL A 415 -6.99 -17.35 0.31
C VAL A 415 -7.51 -18.68 0.85
N ASP A 416 -6.74 -19.75 0.66
CA ASP A 416 -7.02 -21.04 1.29
C ASP A 416 -6.17 -21.21 2.55
N TYR A 417 -6.81 -21.41 3.72
CA TYR A 417 -6.14 -21.68 5.00
C TYR A 417 -6.05 -23.16 5.32
N LEU A 418 -6.89 -23.95 4.67
CA LEU A 418 -7.11 -25.35 4.97
C LEU A 418 -6.28 -26.21 4.02
N GLY A 419 -5.09 -25.73 3.61
CA GLY A 419 -4.29 -26.36 2.56
C GLY A 419 -4.10 -27.87 2.76
N LEU A 420 -3.70 -28.57 1.70
CA LEU A 420 -3.50 -30.04 1.70
C LEU A 420 -2.56 -30.55 2.81
N ASP A 421 -1.71 -29.69 3.35
CA ASP A 421 -0.79 -30.00 4.45
C ASP A 421 -1.51 -30.28 5.79
N ASP A 422 -2.63 -29.60 6.06
CA ASP A 422 -3.39 -29.79 7.31
C ASP A 422 -4.30 -31.03 7.28
N TRP A 423 -4.68 -31.48 6.08
CA TRP A 423 -5.56 -32.64 5.88
C TRP A 423 -4.84 -33.95 5.57
N GLY A 424 -3.53 -33.87 5.32
CA GLY A 424 -2.75 -34.99 4.82
C GLY A 424 -3.08 -35.28 3.36
N TYR A 425 -2.03 -35.44 2.55
CA TYR A 425 -2.08 -35.66 1.09
C TYR A 425 -2.88 -36.89 0.61
N SER A 426 -3.48 -37.68 1.50
CA SER A 426 -4.20 -38.92 1.19
C SER A 426 -5.70 -38.73 0.90
N THR A 427 -6.31 -37.62 1.35
CA THR A 427 -7.75 -37.37 1.21
C THR A 427 -8.00 -35.87 1.06
N ILE A 428 -8.67 -35.47 -0.01
CA ILE A 428 -9.07 -34.08 -0.26
C ILE A 428 -10.38 -33.86 0.50
N PRO A 429 -10.43 -32.95 1.48
CA PRO A 429 -11.59 -32.81 2.35
C PRO A 429 -12.84 -32.46 1.53
N ARG A 430 -13.93 -33.18 1.77
CA ARG A 430 -15.26 -32.92 1.21
C ARG A 430 -15.84 -31.62 1.78
N VAL A 431 -16.86 -31.06 1.14
CA VAL A 431 -17.44 -29.78 1.58
C VAL A 431 -17.93 -29.88 3.02
N ALA A 432 -18.51 -31.00 3.45
CA ALA A 432 -18.92 -31.20 4.83
C ALA A 432 -17.74 -31.09 5.83
N GLU A 433 -16.58 -31.66 5.50
CA GLU A 433 -15.38 -31.64 6.34
C GLU A 433 -14.77 -30.23 6.40
N VAL A 434 -14.74 -29.53 5.25
CA VAL A 434 -14.34 -28.13 5.18
C VAL A 434 -15.23 -27.26 6.07
N GLN A 435 -16.56 -27.45 5.98
CA GLN A 435 -17.52 -26.68 6.79
C GLN A 435 -17.30 -26.92 8.29
N ALA A 436 -17.12 -28.19 8.69
CA ALA A 436 -16.84 -28.55 10.07
C ALA A 436 -15.54 -27.90 10.56
N ALA A 437 -14.48 -27.91 9.76
CA ALA A 437 -13.20 -27.29 10.13
C ALA A 437 -13.28 -25.76 10.26
N THR A 438 -13.95 -25.08 9.32
CA THR A 438 -14.12 -23.62 9.41
C THR A 438 -14.99 -23.24 10.60
N GLU A 439 -16.00 -24.04 10.91
CA GLU A 439 -16.92 -23.78 12.03
C GLU A 439 -16.25 -24.07 13.37
N GLU A 440 -15.56 -25.19 13.51
CA GLU A 440 -14.84 -25.56 14.73
C GLU A 440 -13.65 -24.62 14.99
N GLY A 441 -12.81 -24.38 13.98
CA GLY A 441 -11.58 -23.59 14.11
C GLY A 441 -11.83 -22.09 14.23
N TRP A 442 -12.69 -21.54 13.36
CA TRP A 442 -12.86 -20.10 13.16
C TRP A 442 -14.30 -19.60 13.38
N GLY A 443 -15.26 -20.48 13.67
CA GLY A 443 -16.63 -20.06 14.00
C GLY A 443 -17.46 -19.56 12.82
N PHE A 444 -17.10 -19.93 11.57
CA PHE A 444 -17.89 -19.57 10.39
C PHE A 444 -18.10 -20.76 9.46
N ARG A 445 -19.16 -20.68 8.64
CA ARG A 445 -19.41 -21.60 7.54
C ARG A 445 -18.97 -20.98 6.21
N CYS A 446 -18.20 -21.69 5.41
CA CYS A 446 -17.69 -21.18 4.14
C CYS A 446 -18.84 -21.00 3.14
N ALA A 447 -19.04 -19.78 2.65
CA ALA A 447 -20.08 -19.44 1.67
C ALA A 447 -19.51 -19.19 0.26
N CYS A 448 -18.34 -19.77 -0.06
CA CYS A 448 -17.76 -19.63 -1.41
C CYS A 448 -18.55 -20.46 -2.45
N ALA A 449 -18.37 -20.15 -3.74
CA ALA A 449 -19.04 -20.87 -4.83
C ALA A 449 -18.84 -22.40 -4.78
N ALA A 450 -17.65 -22.87 -4.39
CA ALA A 450 -17.41 -24.31 -4.21
C ALA A 450 -18.24 -24.92 -3.07
N CYS A 451 -18.37 -24.22 -1.95
CA CYS A 451 -19.17 -24.72 -0.83
C CYS A 451 -20.69 -24.60 -1.05
N LEU A 452 -21.12 -23.65 -1.88
CA LEU A 452 -22.53 -23.49 -2.26
C LEU A 452 -22.98 -24.59 -3.24
N ASP A 453 -22.05 -25.14 -4.02
CA ASP A 453 -22.28 -26.29 -4.89
C ASP A 453 -21.45 -27.49 -4.43
N ALA A 454 -21.89 -28.06 -3.30
CA ALA A 454 -21.21 -29.17 -2.64
C ALA A 454 -21.11 -30.41 -3.54
N ASN A 455 -22.21 -30.76 -4.23
CA ASN A 455 -22.27 -31.94 -5.10
C ASN A 455 -21.23 -31.86 -6.22
N THR A 456 -21.17 -30.74 -6.94
CA THR A 456 -20.18 -30.56 -8.02
C THR A 456 -18.76 -30.56 -7.46
N THR A 457 -18.53 -29.82 -6.37
CA THR A 457 -17.19 -29.71 -5.78
C THR A 457 -16.68 -31.05 -5.27
N ASP A 458 -17.52 -31.82 -4.57
CA ASP A 458 -17.14 -33.11 -4.03
C ASP A 458 -16.96 -34.16 -5.14
N THR A 459 -17.77 -34.11 -6.20
CA THR A 459 -17.54 -34.92 -7.41
C THR A 459 -16.17 -34.63 -8.04
N VAL A 460 -15.78 -33.35 -8.13
CA VAL A 460 -14.45 -32.96 -8.65
C VAL A 460 -13.34 -33.47 -7.72
N ARG A 461 -13.50 -33.33 -6.41
CA ARG A 461 -12.52 -33.82 -5.42
C ARG A 461 -12.36 -35.35 -5.47
N GLU A 462 -13.45 -36.09 -5.61
CA GLU A 462 -13.46 -37.55 -5.80
C GLU A 462 -12.71 -37.97 -7.05
N ARG A 463 -12.91 -37.25 -8.17
CA ARG A 463 -12.18 -37.50 -9.40
C ARG A 463 -10.68 -37.25 -9.23
N ILE A 464 -10.29 -36.14 -8.59
CA ILE A 464 -8.88 -35.84 -8.30
C ILE A 464 -8.26 -36.93 -7.42
N GLU A 465 -8.95 -37.36 -6.36
CA GLU A 465 -8.48 -38.46 -5.51
C GLU A 465 -8.37 -39.79 -6.26
N THR A 466 -9.32 -40.10 -7.14
CA THR A 466 -9.30 -41.31 -7.98
C THR A 466 -8.08 -41.29 -8.89
N VAL A 467 -7.78 -40.14 -9.48
CA VAL A 467 -6.58 -39.93 -10.31
C VAL A 467 -5.31 -40.12 -9.45
N GLN A 468 -5.22 -39.47 -8.29
CA GLN A 468 -4.08 -39.63 -7.37
C GLN A 468 -3.84 -41.10 -7.00
N LYS A 469 -4.91 -41.84 -6.66
CA LYS A 469 -4.85 -43.27 -6.33
C LYS A 469 -4.42 -44.11 -7.54
N SER A 470 -4.95 -43.83 -8.74
CA SER A 470 -4.60 -44.55 -9.97
C SER A 470 -3.13 -44.38 -10.37
N MET A 471 -2.52 -43.25 -9.99
CA MET A 471 -1.11 -42.95 -10.21
C MET A 471 -0.18 -43.59 -9.18
N GLY A 472 -0.70 -44.37 -8.22
CA GLY A 472 0.09 -44.96 -7.14
C GLY A 472 0.71 -43.93 -6.20
N ILE A 473 0.21 -42.69 -6.22
CA ILE A 473 0.72 -41.60 -5.38
C ILE A 473 0.33 -41.91 -3.94
N THR A 474 1.28 -42.47 -3.19
CA THR A 474 1.19 -42.62 -1.74
C THR A 474 2.28 -41.78 -1.08
N ARG A 475 2.14 -41.48 0.22
CA ARG A 475 3.13 -40.71 1.00
C ARG A 475 4.56 -41.31 0.92
N ALA A 476 4.71 -42.59 0.54
CA ALA A 476 5.96 -43.34 0.58
C ALA A 476 6.57 -43.69 -0.78
N THR A 477 5.81 -43.63 -1.88
CA THR A 477 6.31 -43.93 -3.23
C THR A 477 5.78 -42.87 -4.17
N TRP A 478 6.66 -41.94 -4.52
CA TRP A 478 6.38 -40.88 -5.49
C TRP A 478 7.36 -41.02 -6.66
N PRO A 479 6.88 -40.90 -7.90
CA PRO A 479 7.63 -41.35 -9.07
C PRO A 479 8.84 -40.45 -9.30
N GLY A 480 10.00 -41.09 -9.39
CA GLY A 480 11.29 -40.42 -9.61
C GLY A 480 11.73 -40.42 -11.07
N THR A 481 10.95 -41.00 -11.99
CA THR A 481 11.40 -41.22 -13.38
C THR A 481 10.56 -40.47 -14.41
N ALA A 482 11.22 -40.01 -15.48
CA ALA A 482 10.61 -39.25 -16.58
C ALA A 482 9.44 -39.98 -17.27
N THR A 483 9.45 -41.32 -17.27
CA THR A 483 8.40 -42.16 -17.87
C THR A 483 7.09 -42.11 -17.09
N GLU A 484 7.15 -41.90 -15.77
CA GLU A 484 5.97 -41.81 -14.90
C GLU A 484 5.30 -40.42 -15.01
N LEU A 485 6.10 -39.37 -15.26
CA LEU A 485 5.62 -38.03 -15.60
C LEU A 485 4.89 -37.99 -16.95
N GLN A 486 5.33 -38.77 -17.93
CA GLN A 486 4.70 -38.84 -19.26
C GLN A 486 3.31 -39.51 -19.22
N LYS A 487 3.14 -40.56 -18.41
CA LYS A 487 1.82 -41.19 -18.19
C LYS A 487 0.85 -40.28 -17.44
N MET A 488 1.36 -39.39 -16.59
CA MET A 488 0.55 -38.34 -15.96
C MET A 488 0.00 -37.36 -17.00
N ASP A 489 0.84 -36.87 -17.92
CA ASP A 489 0.45 -35.91 -18.95
C ASP A 489 -0.67 -36.43 -19.87
N GLU A 490 -0.62 -37.70 -20.28
CA GLU A 490 -1.64 -38.31 -21.17
C GLU A 490 -3.01 -38.42 -20.50
N CYS A 491 -3.06 -38.73 -19.20
CA CYS A 491 -4.30 -38.85 -18.45
C CYS A 491 -4.94 -37.47 -18.20
N PHE A 492 -4.12 -36.45 -17.93
CA PHE A 492 -4.55 -35.08 -17.67
C PHE A 492 -5.10 -34.34 -18.90
N ALA A 493 -4.63 -34.70 -20.10
CA ALA A 493 -5.18 -34.21 -21.37
C ALA A 493 -6.64 -34.65 -21.61
N GLN A 494 -7.09 -35.72 -20.95
CA GLN A 494 -8.43 -36.26 -21.15
C GLN A 494 -9.52 -35.55 -20.32
N TYR A 495 -9.15 -34.76 -19.31
CA TYR A 495 -10.08 -34.14 -18.34
C TYR A 495 -10.11 -32.60 -18.37
N THR A 496 -9.40 -31.99 -19.33
CA THR A 496 -9.17 -30.54 -19.44
C THR A 496 -10.44 -29.72 -19.71
N SER A 497 -11.43 -30.33 -20.38
CA SER A 497 -12.75 -29.74 -20.69
C SER A 497 -13.55 -29.37 -19.44
N ASP A 498 -13.57 -30.23 -18.42
CA ASP A 498 -14.42 -30.05 -17.24
C ASP A 498 -13.87 -28.95 -16.31
N LEU A 499 -12.54 -28.82 -16.21
CA LEU A 499 -11.85 -27.86 -15.33
C LEU A 499 -11.91 -26.41 -15.84
N GLN A 500 -11.98 -26.20 -17.17
CA GLN A 500 -12.16 -24.88 -17.78
C GLN A 500 -13.50 -24.23 -17.43
N SER A 501 -14.56 -25.02 -17.29
CA SER A 501 -15.91 -24.51 -17.02
C SER A 501 -16.09 -23.90 -15.62
N GLN A 502 -15.17 -24.10 -14.68
CA GLN A 502 -15.39 -23.81 -13.25
C GLN A 502 -14.44 -22.79 -12.59
N GLY A 503 -13.53 -22.16 -13.34
CA GLY A 503 -12.74 -21.01 -12.86
C GLY A 503 -11.52 -21.33 -11.95
N TRP A 504 -11.12 -22.60 -11.82
CA TRP A 504 -9.96 -23.01 -11.00
C TRP A 504 -8.59 -22.82 -11.69
N TRP A 505 -8.60 -22.37 -12.95
CA TRP A 505 -7.46 -22.28 -13.86
C TRP A 505 -6.37 -21.28 -13.47
N ASN A 506 -6.77 -20.15 -12.91
CA ASN A 506 -5.88 -19.03 -12.66
C ASN A 506 -4.94 -19.28 -11.46
N MET A 507 -5.42 -20.03 -10.46
CA MET A 507 -4.64 -20.46 -9.28
C MET A 507 -3.47 -21.39 -9.63
N LEU A 508 -3.68 -22.31 -10.58
CA LEU A 508 -2.72 -23.35 -10.95
C LEU A 508 -1.60 -22.81 -11.87
N ARG A 509 -1.92 -21.81 -12.71
CA ARG A 509 -1.00 -21.15 -13.64
C ARG A 509 0.20 -20.47 -12.96
N ASP A 510 -0.01 -19.86 -11.80
CA ASP A 510 0.99 -19.01 -11.14
C ASP A 510 1.94 -19.76 -10.20
N ILE A 511 1.57 -20.97 -9.79
CA ILE A 511 2.46 -21.90 -9.08
C ILE A 511 3.50 -22.47 -10.06
N ALA A 512 3.06 -22.75 -11.29
CA ALA A 512 3.94 -23.23 -12.35
C ALA A 512 4.96 -22.17 -12.82
N GLY A 513 4.55 -20.91 -12.99
CA GLY A 513 5.45 -19.81 -13.39
C GLY A 513 6.55 -19.46 -12.36
N TYR A 514 6.28 -19.66 -11.07
CA TYR A 514 7.24 -19.40 -9.98
C TYR A 514 8.31 -20.49 -9.87
N ALA A 515 7.93 -21.76 -10.01
CA ALA A 515 8.87 -22.89 -9.99
C ALA A 515 9.84 -22.88 -11.18
N LYS A 516 9.42 -22.34 -12.35
CA LYS A 516 10.30 -22.14 -13.52
C LYS A 516 11.40 -21.09 -13.26
N ASN A 517 11.04 -19.95 -12.67
CA ASN A 517 11.94 -18.81 -12.46
C ASN A 517 12.98 -19.05 -11.35
N LEU A 518 12.69 -19.94 -10.40
CA LEU A 518 13.60 -20.35 -9.32
C LEU A 518 14.67 -21.34 -9.80
N TYR A 519 14.36 -22.16 -10.80
CA TYR A 519 15.25 -23.16 -11.37
C TYR A 519 16.38 -22.54 -12.22
N GLU A 520 16.09 -21.48 -12.98
CA GLU A 520 17.06 -20.84 -13.88
C GLU A 520 18.11 -19.96 -13.16
N LYS A 521 17.94 -19.67 -11.87
CA LYS A 521 18.75 -18.65 -11.16
C LYS A 521 19.75 -19.15 -10.11
N ASN A 522 19.66 -20.37 -9.57
CA ASN A 522 20.56 -20.80 -8.49
C ASN A 522 20.86 -22.31 -8.52
N TYR A 523 22.11 -22.64 -8.86
CA TYR A 523 22.74 -23.91 -8.53
C TYR A 523 23.97 -23.61 -7.66
N GLU A 524 23.82 -23.79 -6.35
CA GLU A 524 24.80 -24.41 -5.43
C GLU A 524 24.22 -24.46 -4.00
N GLY A 525 23.90 -25.67 -3.52
CA GLY A 525 23.50 -25.98 -2.14
C GLY A 525 21.99 -26.19 -1.92
N LEU A 526 21.53 -27.45 -1.91
CA LEU A 526 20.12 -27.80 -1.67
C LEU A 526 19.96 -28.88 -0.58
N THR A 527 19.04 -28.60 0.37
CA THR A 527 17.99 -29.48 0.94
C THR A 527 16.89 -28.54 1.52
N HIS A 528 15.57 -28.73 1.36
CA HIS A 528 14.71 -27.94 0.42
C HIS A 528 14.61 -28.52 -1.01
N GLN A 529 15.45 -29.51 -1.29
CA GLN A 529 15.53 -30.27 -2.55
C GLN A 529 14.27 -31.11 -2.82
N GLN A 530 13.57 -31.55 -1.77
CA GLN A 530 12.41 -32.43 -1.90
C GLN A 530 11.08 -31.65 -1.89
N TYR A 531 11.02 -30.53 -1.18
CA TYR A 531 9.84 -29.68 -1.10
C TYR A 531 9.57 -28.95 -2.44
N SER A 532 10.64 -28.58 -3.14
CA SER A 532 10.58 -28.02 -4.50
C SER A 532 10.18 -29.05 -5.57
N ASN A 533 10.35 -30.37 -5.32
CA ASN A 533 9.98 -31.43 -6.26
C ASN A 533 8.47 -31.72 -6.27
N MET A 534 7.72 -31.34 -5.23
CA MET A 534 6.25 -31.52 -5.13
C MET A 534 5.46 -30.32 -5.64
N THR A 535 5.97 -29.11 -5.42
CA THR A 535 5.54 -27.93 -6.19
C THR A 535 5.77 -28.16 -7.70
N LEU A 536 6.71 -29.05 -8.06
CA LEU A 536 7.04 -29.48 -9.42
C LEU A 536 5.95 -30.34 -10.10
N ALA A 537 5.18 -31.19 -9.41
CA ALA A 537 4.06 -31.93 -10.04
C ALA A 537 2.79 -31.11 -10.24
N ALA A 538 2.49 -30.20 -9.32
CA ALA A 538 1.46 -29.18 -9.54
C ALA A 538 1.85 -28.22 -10.68
N HIS A 539 3.15 -28.09 -10.94
CA HIS A 539 3.79 -27.39 -12.07
C HIS A 539 3.81 -28.20 -13.39
N TYR A 540 3.70 -29.55 -13.36
CA TYR A 540 3.73 -30.39 -14.58
C TYR A 540 2.39 -30.38 -15.36
N HIS A 541 1.25 -30.27 -14.68
CA HIS A 541 -0.05 -30.13 -15.35
C HIS A 541 -0.18 -28.84 -16.21
N SER A 542 0.58 -27.80 -15.86
CA SER A 542 0.64 -26.53 -16.61
C SER A 542 1.36 -26.63 -17.95
N ARG A 543 2.19 -27.66 -18.20
CA ARG A 543 2.95 -27.78 -19.46
C ARG A 543 2.23 -28.60 -20.54
N ALA A 544 1.35 -29.53 -20.17
CA ALA A 544 0.56 -30.28 -21.16
C ALA A 544 -0.36 -29.36 -21.99
N CYS A 545 -0.72 -28.18 -21.48
CA CYS A 545 -1.61 -27.23 -22.13
C CYS A 545 -0.91 -26.26 -23.10
N ASP A 546 0.42 -26.14 -23.09
CA ASP A 546 1.16 -25.27 -24.02
C ASP A 546 1.34 -25.89 -25.41
N ARG A 547 0.90 -27.13 -25.65
CA ARG A 547 0.95 -27.79 -26.99
C ARG A 547 -0.39 -27.88 -27.73
N LEU A 548 -1.43 -27.19 -27.27
CA LEU A 548 -2.75 -27.14 -27.93
C LEU A 548 -3.13 -25.72 -28.41
N LYS A 549 -2.13 -24.88 -28.66
CA LYS A 549 -2.31 -23.54 -29.23
C LYS A 549 -1.89 -23.40 -30.70
N ASP A 550 -1.75 -24.52 -31.40
CA ASP A 550 -1.89 -24.64 -32.85
C ASP A 550 -2.91 -25.73 -33.17
#